data_AF-A0A2H0BZ44-F1
#
_entry.id   AF-A0A2H0BZ44-F1
#
_cell.length_a   1.000
_cell.length_b   1.000
_cell.length_c   1.000
_cell.angle_alpha   90.00
_cell.angle_beta   90.00
_cell.angle_gamma   90.00
#
_symmetry.space_group_name_H-M   'P 1'
#
loop_
_entity.id
_entity.type
_entity.pdbx_description
1 polymer ?
#
loop_
_entity_poly.entity_id
_entity_poly.type
_entity_poly.pdbx_seq_one_letter_code
_entity_poly.pdbx_strand_id
1 'polypeptide(L)'
;MTDKKSDKETEVNGEVCLKCGSPLGEVFETKSGKKLQRCSKGSWNSETHTIDGCTYVKWLAVEPITLDEKCPKCGAPLLSVVTRFGKKMKKCSTATWDPATKTAGGCDYIEWIKGTTEQLDEDCPKCGSKLVLFTTAAGKKLKKCSTATWDYETKTAGGCDYVEWLRSEK
;
A
#
# COMPACT_ATOMS: atom_id res chain seq x y z
N MET A 1 43.40 10.04 18.76
CA MET A 1 42.70 10.13 17.46
C MET A 1 42.96 8.86 16.67
N THR A 2 42.14 7.83 16.87
CA THR A 2 41.90 6.75 15.90
C THR A 2 40.63 6.03 16.33
N ASP A 3 39.50 6.70 16.20
CA ASP A 3 38.18 6.07 16.24
C ASP A 3 37.94 5.44 14.87
N LYS A 4 38.17 4.13 14.74
CA LYS A 4 37.86 3.37 13.53
C LYS A 4 36.77 2.36 13.85
N LYS A 5 35.55 2.84 13.65
CA LYS A 5 34.38 2.16 13.05
C LYS A 5 34.10 0.75 13.58
N SER A 6 33.13 0.70 14.50
CA SER A 6 32.37 -0.50 14.82
C SER A 6 31.75 -1.06 13.53
N ASP A 7 32.26 -2.20 13.07
CA ASP A 7 31.58 -3.05 12.11
C ASP A 7 30.26 -3.50 12.74
N LYS A 8 29.16 -3.12 12.09
CA LYS A 8 27.81 -3.57 12.43
C LYS A 8 27.60 -4.84 11.63
N GLU A 9 27.76 -5.99 12.28
CA GLU A 9 27.36 -7.29 11.72
C GLU A 9 25.85 -7.25 11.42
N THR A 10 25.51 -7.09 10.14
CA THR A 10 24.15 -7.24 9.65
C THR A 10 23.88 -8.73 9.52
N GLU A 11 23.02 -9.28 10.37
CA GLU A 11 22.55 -10.68 10.28
C GLU A 11 21.98 -10.95 8.87
N VAL A 12 22.72 -11.71 8.07
CA VAL A 12 22.26 -12.22 6.78
C VAL A 12 21.34 -13.40 7.07
N ASN A 13 20.04 -13.14 7.15
CA ASN A 13 19.05 -14.21 7.07
C ASN A 13 19.15 -14.84 5.67
N GLY A 14 19.90 -15.94 5.59
CA GLY A 14 20.44 -16.55 4.38
C GLY A 14 19.39 -17.25 3.54
N GLU A 15 18.53 -16.47 2.90
CA GLU A 15 17.64 -16.97 1.86
C GLU A 15 18.35 -16.96 0.50
N VAL A 16 18.17 -18.03 -0.27
CA VAL A 16 18.78 -18.21 -1.59
C VAL A 16 17.88 -17.68 -2.71
N CYS A 17 18.48 -17.13 -3.75
CA CYS A 17 17.81 -16.73 -4.97
C CYS A 17 17.27 -17.96 -5.72
N LEU A 18 15.96 -18.03 -5.93
CA LEU A 18 15.32 -19.14 -6.64
C LEU A 18 15.66 -19.20 -8.14
N LYS A 19 16.25 -18.15 -8.72
CA LYS A 19 16.67 -18.13 -10.12
C LYS A 19 18.12 -18.59 -10.35
N CYS A 20 19.04 -18.27 -9.44
CA CYS A 20 20.48 -18.48 -9.68
C CYS A 20 21.24 -19.06 -8.48
N GLY A 21 20.54 -19.43 -7.40
CA GLY A 21 21.11 -20.05 -6.20
C GLY A 21 22.02 -19.16 -5.36
N SER A 22 22.25 -17.91 -5.76
CA SER A 22 23.11 -16.97 -5.04
C SER A 22 22.38 -16.38 -3.83
N PRO A 23 23.07 -15.91 -2.78
CA PRO A 23 22.40 -15.36 -1.59
C PRO A 23 21.59 -14.11 -1.94
N LEU A 24 20.50 -13.87 -1.23
CA LEU A 24 19.80 -12.59 -1.27
C LEU A 24 20.62 -11.52 -0.53
N GLY A 25 20.56 -10.30 -1.04
CA GLY A 25 21.14 -9.12 -0.40
C GLY A 25 20.26 -8.58 0.73
N GLU A 26 20.65 -7.41 1.23
CA GLU A 26 19.96 -6.72 2.32
C GLU A 26 18.51 -6.35 1.99
N VAL A 27 17.71 -6.16 3.04
CA VAL A 27 16.33 -5.70 2.93
C VAL A 27 16.32 -4.22 2.57
N PHE A 28 15.77 -3.92 1.40
CA PHE A 28 15.58 -2.57 0.89
C PHE A 28 14.12 -2.12 1.06
N GLU A 29 13.91 -0.89 1.53
CA GLU A 29 12.58 -0.28 1.64
C GLU A 29 12.34 0.75 0.53
N THR A 30 11.25 0.60 -0.20
CA THR A 30 10.83 1.59 -1.21
C THR A 30 10.24 2.83 -0.56
N LYS A 31 10.15 3.95 -1.28
CA LYS A 31 9.43 5.16 -0.84
C LYS A 31 7.97 4.90 -0.41
N SER A 32 7.37 3.80 -0.87
CA SER A 32 6.02 3.38 -0.49
C SER A 32 5.95 2.52 0.77
N GLY A 33 7.06 2.29 1.47
CA GLY A 33 7.17 1.45 2.67
C GLY A 33 7.24 -0.06 2.38
N LYS A 34 7.23 -0.47 1.11
CA LYS A 34 7.36 -1.90 0.75
C LYS A 34 8.81 -2.35 0.89
N LYS A 35 9.01 -3.48 1.57
CA LYS A 35 10.31 -4.10 1.78
C LYS A 35 10.57 -5.21 0.76
N LEU A 36 11.79 -5.30 0.25
CA LEU A 36 12.22 -6.30 -0.73
C LEU A 36 13.69 -6.67 -0.55
N GLN A 37 14.07 -7.86 -1.01
CA GLN A 37 15.46 -8.27 -1.14
C GLN A 37 15.76 -8.58 -2.60
N ARG A 38 16.92 -8.11 -3.08
CA ARG A 38 17.41 -8.42 -4.43
C ARG A 38 18.41 -9.57 -4.36
N CYS A 39 18.57 -10.29 -5.46
CA CYS A 39 19.68 -11.22 -5.58
C CYS A 39 21.02 -10.47 -5.45
N SER A 40 21.98 -11.02 -4.70
CA SER A 40 23.35 -10.46 -4.58
C SER A 40 24.06 -10.25 -5.92
N LYS A 41 23.78 -11.09 -6.92
CA LYS A 41 24.26 -10.95 -8.31
C LYS A 41 23.42 -10.00 -9.18
N GLY A 42 22.52 -9.23 -8.60
CA GLY A 42 21.64 -8.29 -9.30
C GLY A 42 21.73 -6.89 -8.69
N SER A 43 22.14 -5.90 -9.47
CA SER A 43 22.23 -4.50 -9.03
C SER A 43 21.19 -3.64 -9.73
N TRP A 44 20.52 -2.76 -8.98
CA TRP A 44 19.60 -1.78 -9.57
C TRP A 44 20.39 -0.65 -10.21
N ASN A 45 20.13 -0.40 -11.49
CA ASN A 45 20.65 0.73 -12.23
C ASN A 45 19.63 1.87 -12.20
N SER A 46 19.98 2.98 -11.56
CA SER A 46 19.09 4.15 -11.41
C SER A 46 18.93 4.96 -12.68
N GLU A 47 19.87 4.87 -13.64
CA GLU A 47 19.82 5.64 -14.88
C GLU A 47 18.88 4.98 -15.89
N THR A 48 19.00 3.65 -16.04
CA THR A 48 18.18 2.87 -16.98
C THR A 48 16.89 2.35 -16.36
N HIS A 49 16.74 2.43 -15.03
CA HIS A 49 15.67 1.78 -14.27
C HIS A 49 15.56 0.27 -14.54
N THR A 50 16.69 -0.40 -14.80
CA THR A 50 16.79 -1.86 -14.99
C THR A 50 17.64 -2.51 -13.91
N ILE A 51 17.58 -3.84 -13.81
CA ILE A 51 18.47 -4.61 -12.95
C ILE A 51 19.56 -5.20 -13.84
N ASP A 52 20.82 -4.88 -13.54
CA ASP A 52 21.98 -5.50 -14.17
C ASP A 52 22.28 -6.82 -13.47
N GLY A 53 22.47 -7.90 -14.24
CA GLY A 53 22.68 -9.25 -13.71
C GLY A 53 21.38 -10.00 -13.39
N CYS A 54 21.28 -10.60 -12.20
CA CYS A 54 20.12 -11.42 -11.84
C CYS A 54 18.89 -10.57 -11.45
N THR A 55 17.81 -10.69 -12.23
CA THR A 55 16.57 -9.93 -12.06
C THR A 55 15.64 -10.42 -10.95
N TYR A 56 16.08 -11.37 -10.12
CA TYR A 56 15.25 -11.91 -9.04
C TYR A 56 15.08 -10.89 -7.90
N VAL A 57 13.83 -10.68 -7.50
CA VAL A 57 13.46 -9.83 -6.37
C VAL A 57 12.46 -10.59 -5.51
N LYS A 58 12.76 -10.71 -4.22
CA LYS A 58 11.85 -11.21 -3.20
C LYS A 58 11.14 -10.04 -2.54
N TRP A 59 9.82 -9.98 -2.65
CA TRP A 59 9.01 -9.01 -1.91
C TRP A 59 8.67 -9.56 -0.53
N LEU A 60 8.92 -8.78 0.51
CA LEU A 60 8.55 -9.15 1.88
C LEU A 60 7.11 -8.71 2.16
N ALA A 61 6.41 -9.52 2.95
CA ALA A 61 5.06 -9.19 3.37
C ALA A 61 5.10 -7.95 4.28
N VAL A 62 4.11 -7.06 4.10
CA VAL A 62 3.91 -5.95 5.03
C VAL A 62 3.19 -6.50 6.25
N GLU A 63 3.77 -6.30 7.43
CA GLU A 63 3.18 -6.76 8.68
C GLU A 63 1.89 -5.99 8.99
N PRO A 64 0.84 -6.67 9.49
CA PRO A 64 -0.36 -6.00 10.00
C PRO A 64 -0.05 -5.03 11.13
N ILE A 65 -0.72 -3.88 11.14
CA ILE A 65 -0.63 -2.91 12.24
C ILE A 65 -1.88 -3.05 13.11
N THR A 66 -1.71 -3.28 14.40
CA THR A 66 -2.83 -3.32 15.35
C THR A 66 -3.42 -1.92 15.53
N LEU A 67 -4.75 -1.83 15.50
CA LEU A 67 -5.51 -0.61 15.73
C LEU A 67 -6.13 -0.62 17.14
N ASP A 68 -6.36 0.57 17.70
CA ASP A 68 -7.03 0.71 19.00
C ASP A 68 -8.53 0.36 18.95
N GLU A 69 -9.12 0.39 17.76
CA GLU A 69 -10.51 0.04 17.50
C GLU A 69 -10.77 -1.46 17.70
N LYS A 70 -11.93 -1.77 18.29
CA LYS A 70 -12.39 -3.16 18.50
C LYS A 70 -13.32 -3.60 17.39
N CYS A 71 -13.28 -4.88 17.07
CA CYS A 71 -14.16 -5.52 16.11
C CYS A 71 -15.61 -5.45 16.60
N PRO A 72 -16.55 -4.90 15.80
CA PRO A 72 -17.94 -4.75 16.22
C PRO A 72 -18.68 -6.09 16.35
N LYS A 73 -18.15 -7.19 15.79
CA LYS A 73 -18.77 -8.52 15.86
C LYS A 73 -18.34 -9.32 17.10
N CYS A 74 -17.08 -9.20 17.53
CA CYS A 74 -16.52 -10.08 18.58
C CYS A 74 -15.68 -9.36 19.64
N GLY A 75 -15.49 -8.04 19.56
CA GLY A 75 -14.73 -7.25 20.53
C GLY A 75 -13.21 -7.40 20.47
N ALA A 76 -12.68 -8.31 19.66
CA ALA A 76 -11.23 -8.46 19.46
C ALA A 76 -10.61 -7.23 18.75
N PRO A 77 -9.31 -6.93 18.93
CA PRO A 77 -8.66 -5.81 18.24
C PRO A 77 -8.77 -5.89 16.71
N LEU A 78 -8.87 -4.74 16.03
CA LEU A 78 -8.75 -4.66 14.59
C LEU A 78 -7.29 -4.54 14.15
N LEU A 79 -7.00 -5.08 12.97
CA LEU A 79 -5.71 -4.96 12.30
C LEU A 79 -5.88 -4.17 11.00
N SER A 80 -5.02 -3.19 10.76
CA SER A 80 -4.84 -2.57 9.46
C SER A 80 -3.89 -3.41 8.63
N VAL A 81 -4.38 -3.92 7.50
CA VAL A 81 -3.61 -4.74 6.57
C VAL A 81 -3.62 -4.15 5.17
N VAL A 82 -2.51 -4.37 4.46
CA VAL A 82 -2.37 -4.00 3.06
C VAL A 82 -2.35 -5.27 2.23
N THR A 83 -3.26 -5.37 1.27
CA THR A 83 -3.28 -6.50 0.33
C THR A 83 -2.06 -6.45 -0.60
N ARG A 84 -1.76 -7.56 -1.30
CA ARG A 84 -0.72 -7.60 -2.34
C ARG A 84 -0.85 -6.49 -3.40
N PHE A 85 -2.08 -6.03 -3.65
CA PHE A 85 -2.41 -4.99 -4.61
C PHE A 85 -2.34 -3.57 -4.02
N GLY A 86 -1.90 -3.41 -2.77
CA GLY A 86 -1.78 -2.12 -2.12
C GLY A 86 -3.08 -1.55 -1.56
N LYS A 87 -4.21 -2.27 -1.65
CA LYS A 87 -5.47 -1.84 -1.02
C LYS A 87 -5.39 -2.06 0.48
N LYS A 88 -5.81 -1.06 1.26
CA LYS A 88 -5.84 -1.10 2.73
C LYS A 88 -7.22 -1.52 3.23
N MET A 89 -7.25 -2.36 4.25
CA MET A 89 -8.47 -2.79 4.92
C MET A 89 -8.24 -3.00 6.41
N LYS A 90 -9.28 -2.83 7.22
CA LYS A 90 -9.33 -3.29 8.59
C LYS A 90 -9.87 -4.72 8.57
N LYS A 91 -9.22 -5.63 9.28
CA LYS A 91 -9.75 -6.99 9.52
C LYS A 91 -9.73 -7.30 11.00
N CYS A 92 -10.60 -8.21 11.44
CA CYS A 92 -10.49 -8.71 12.80
C CYS A 92 -9.15 -9.43 13.02
N SER A 93 -8.54 -9.25 14.20
CA SER A 93 -7.33 -9.97 14.59
C SER A 93 -7.52 -11.50 14.64
N THR A 94 -8.74 -11.97 14.87
CA THR A 94 -9.07 -13.41 14.85
C THR A 94 -9.40 -13.94 13.46
N ALA A 95 -9.40 -13.09 12.42
CA ALA A 95 -9.66 -13.51 11.05
C ALA A 95 -8.45 -14.29 10.50
N THR A 96 -8.68 -15.57 10.21
CA THR A 96 -7.66 -16.49 9.70
C THR A 96 -8.02 -16.97 8.29
N TRP A 97 -6.99 -17.31 7.52
CA TRP A 97 -7.12 -17.91 6.19
C TRP A 97 -6.23 -19.14 6.16
N ASP A 98 -6.82 -20.31 5.94
CA ASP A 98 -6.07 -21.54 5.71
C ASP A 98 -5.73 -21.65 4.22
N PRO A 99 -4.46 -21.56 3.81
CA PRO A 99 -4.06 -21.66 2.42
C PRO A 99 -4.22 -23.07 1.84
N ALA A 100 -4.20 -24.13 2.67
CA ALA A 100 -4.31 -25.51 2.20
C ALA A 100 -5.74 -25.85 1.77
N THR A 101 -6.71 -25.50 2.61
CA THR A 101 -8.14 -25.73 2.35
C THR A 101 -8.82 -24.56 1.64
N LYS A 102 -8.16 -23.40 1.57
CA LYS A 102 -8.71 -22.14 1.03
C LYS A 102 -10.00 -21.73 1.73
N THR A 103 -10.08 -21.92 3.04
CA THR A 103 -11.23 -21.52 3.86
C THR A 103 -10.86 -20.39 4.80
N ALA A 104 -11.79 -19.46 4.99
CA ALA A 104 -11.71 -18.45 6.03
C ALA A 104 -12.18 -19.06 7.36
N GLY A 105 -11.48 -18.71 8.45
CA GLY A 105 -11.81 -19.13 9.81
C GLY A 105 -11.81 -17.94 10.77
N GLY A 106 -12.42 -18.13 11.94
CA GLY A 106 -12.55 -17.08 12.95
C GLY A 106 -13.57 -16.01 12.58
N CYS A 107 -13.35 -14.77 13.02
CA CYS A 107 -14.25 -13.66 12.72
C CYS A 107 -14.09 -13.18 11.28
N ASP A 108 -15.20 -13.02 10.57
CA ASP A 108 -15.28 -12.62 9.15
C ASP A 108 -15.31 -11.10 8.95
N TYR A 109 -15.12 -10.30 10.01
CA TYR A 109 -15.19 -8.85 9.91
C TYR A 109 -14.05 -8.29 9.05
N ILE A 110 -14.42 -7.65 7.94
CA ILE A 110 -13.53 -6.95 7.02
C ILE A 110 -14.19 -5.64 6.63
N GLU A 111 -13.43 -4.55 6.70
CA GLU A 111 -13.85 -3.22 6.28
C GLU A 111 -12.78 -2.59 5.40
N TRP A 112 -13.15 -2.20 4.17
CA TRP A 112 -12.23 -1.54 3.25
C TRP A 112 -12.06 -0.07 3.63
N ILE A 113 -10.81 0.37 3.77
CA ILE A 113 -10.52 1.78 4.02
C ILE A 113 -10.70 2.53 2.70
N LYS A 114 -11.79 3.31 2.62
CA LYS A 114 -12.12 4.17 1.47
C LYS A 114 -11.42 5.53 1.61
N GLY A 115 -11.46 6.32 0.54
CA GLY A 115 -11.00 7.71 0.61
C GLY A 115 -11.99 8.60 1.36
N THR A 116 -11.51 9.71 1.92
CA THR A 116 -12.33 10.73 2.60
C THR A 116 -12.68 11.85 1.63
N THR A 117 -13.84 12.48 1.85
CA THR A 117 -14.30 13.64 1.08
C THR A 117 -14.56 14.80 2.04
N GLU A 118 -13.99 15.96 1.76
CA GLU A 118 -14.19 17.22 2.48
C GLU A 118 -14.81 18.24 1.52
N GLN A 119 -15.80 19.02 1.95
CA GLN A 119 -16.40 20.07 1.12
C GLN A 119 -15.45 21.27 1.03
N LEU A 120 -15.38 21.90 -0.15
CA LEU A 120 -14.65 23.15 -0.38
C LEU A 120 -15.62 24.27 -0.76
N ASP A 121 -15.26 25.50 -0.42
CA ASP A 121 -16.04 26.69 -0.80
C ASP A 121 -15.80 27.14 -2.26
N GLU A 122 -14.86 26.50 -2.95
CA GLU A 122 -14.51 26.78 -4.35
C GLU A 122 -15.57 26.22 -5.32
N ASP A 123 -15.87 26.97 -6.39
CA ASP A 123 -16.80 26.56 -7.43
C ASP A 123 -16.10 25.81 -8.57
N CYS A 124 -16.78 24.82 -9.12
CA CYS A 124 -16.28 24.02 -10.23
C CYS A 124 -16.22 24.87 -11.51
N PRO A 125 -15.06 24.95 -12.19
CA PRO A 125 -14.92 25.79 -13.39
C PRO A 125 -15.74 25.29 -14.59
N LYS A 126 -16.23 24.04 -14.57
CA LYS A 126 -17.04 23.47 -15.65
C LYS A 126 -18.55 23.65 -15.48
N CYS A 127 -19.06 23.59 -14.25
CA CYS A 127 -20.51 23.57 -13.99
C CYS A 127 -20.98 24.50 -12.87
N GLY A 128 -20.08 25.23 -12.22
CA GLY A 128 -20.41 26.16 -11.13
C GLY A 128 -20.82 25.54 -9.80
N SER A 129 -20.96 24.21 -9.71
CA SER A 129 -21.25 23.52 -8.44
C SER A 129 -20.02 23.47 -7.54
N LYS A 130 -20.19 23.34 -6.21
CA LYS A 130 -19.06 23.29 -5.26
C LYS A 130 -18.08 22.14 -5.54
N LEU A 131 -16.80 22.38 -5.30
CA LEU A 131 -15.77 21.36 -5.32
C LEU A 131 -15.70 20.60 -4.00
N VAL A 132 -15.16 19.39 -4.06
CA VAL A 132 -14.82 18.60 -2.88
C VAL A 132 -13.37 18.15 -2.96
N LEU A 133 -12.68 18.20 -1.83
CA LEU A 133 -11.35 17.62 -1.65
C LEU A 133 -11.51 16.14 -1.32
N PHE A 134 -11.07 15.28 -2.23
CA PHE A 134 -11.04 13.84 -2.03
C PHE A 134 -9.62 13.37 -1.72
N THR A 135 -9.45 12.70 -0.59
CA THR A 135 -8.19 12.05 -0.22
C THR A 135 -8.33 10.55 -0.43
N THR A 136 -7.57 9.98 -1.37
CA THR A 136 -7.54 8.54 -1.63
C THR A 136 -7.03 7.75 -0.42
N ALA A 137 -7.31 6.45 -0.34
CA ALA A 137 -6.76 5.57 0.71
C ALA A 137 -5.21 5.51 0.73
N ALA A 138 -4.57 5.90 -0.38
CA ALA A 138 -3.12 6.03 -0.50
C ALA A 138 -2.59 7.42 -0.06
N GLY A 139 -3.47 8.34 0.36
CA GLY A 139 -3.12 9.69 0.81
C GLY A 139 -3.01 10.74 -0.31
N LYS A 140 -3.15 10.35 -1.58
CA LYS A 140 -3.18 11.31 -2.70
C LYS A 140 -4.46 12.13 -2.64
N LYS A 141 -4.34 13.44 -2.83
CA LYS A 141 -5.45 14.38 -2.79
C LYS A 141 -5.82 14.85 -4.20
N LEU A 142 -7.10 15.02 -4.44
CA LEU A 142 -7.63 15.60 -5.68
C LEU A 142 -8.86 16.44 -5.36
N LYS A 143 -9.05 17.53 -6.09
CA LYS A 143 -10.31 18.28 -6.11
C LYS A 143 -11.19 17.66 -7.20
N LYS A 144 -12.44 17.35 -6.89
CA LYS A 144 -13.42 16.92 -7.90
C LYS A 144 -14.72 17.68 -7.73
N CYS A 145 -15.53 17.71 -8.77
CA CYS A 145 -16.86 18.29 -8.65
C CYS A 145 -17.71 17.49 -7.64
N SER A 146 -18.49 18.19 -6.81
CA SER A 146 -19.46 17.56 -5.90
C SER A 146 -20.52 16.73 -6.63
N THR A 147 -20.83 17.06 -7.89
CA THR A 147 -21.81 16.34 -8.72
C THR A 147 -21.21 15.13 -9.45
N ALA A 148 -19.90 14.89 -9.33
CA ALA A 148 -19.24 13.77 -9.96
C ALA A 148 -19.70 12.45 -9.30
N THR A 149 -20.43 11.64 -10.06
CA THR A 149 -20.97 10.36 -9.61
C THR A 149 -20.43 9.21 -10.45
N TRP A 150 -20.42 8.02 -9.85
CA TRP A 150 -20.06 6.79 -10.53
C TRP A 150 -21.19 5.79 -10.33
N ASP A 151 -21.82 5.41 -11.43
CA ASP A 151 -22.82 4.35 -11.42
C ASP A 151 -22.09 2.99 -11.46
N TYR A 152 -22.26 2.21 -10.39
CA TYR A 152 -21.59 0.92 -10.27
C TYR A 152 -22.22 -0.17 -11.14
N GLU A 153 -23.50 -0.05 -11.47
CA GLU A 153 -24.23 -1.04 -12.27
C GLU A 153 -23.84 -0.92 -13.74
N THR A 154 -23.91 0.30 -14.26
CA THR A 154 -23.60 0.60 -15.66
C THR A 154 -22.12 0.87 -15.91
N LYS A 155 -21.33 1.08 -14.83
CA LYS A 155 -19.91 1.46 -14.89
C LYS A 155 -19.68 2.73 -15.71
N THR A 156 -20.61 3.67 -15.65
CA THR A 156 -20.49 4.97 -16.33
C THR A 156 -20.31 6.11 -15.33
N ALA A 157 -19.51 7.09 -15.72
CA ALA A 157 -19.41 8.35 -14.99
C ALA A 157 -20.65 9.21 -15.26
N GLY A 158 -21.24 9.74 -14.19
CA GLY A 158 -22.37 10.66 -14.25
C GLY A 158 -22.02 12.02 -13.67
N GLY A 159 -22.77 13.05 -14.05
CA GLY A 159 -22.57 14.42 -13.59
C GLY A 159 -21.32 15.09 -14.19
N CYS A 160 -20.75 16.06 -13.46
CA CYS A 160 -19.57 16.78 -13.93
C CYS A 160 -18.29 15.94 -13.76
N ASP A 161 -17.50 15.84 -14.84
CA ASP A 161 -16.26 15.06 -14.92
C ASP A 161 -15.01 15.83 -14.44
N TYR A 162 -15.17 17.03 -13.87
CA TYR A 162 -14.05 17.85 -13.44
C TYR A 162 -13.27 17.19 -12.29
N VAL A 163 -11.97 16.99 -12.53
CA VAL A 163 -11.01 16.43 -11.58
C VAL A 163 -9.68 17.17 -11.72
N GLU A 164 -9.11 17.60 -10.60
CA GLU A 164 -7.79 18.21 -10.50
C GLU A 164 -6.97 17.49 -9.43
N TRP A 165 -5.82 16.94 -9.82
CA TRP A 165 -4.90 16.28 -8.88
C TRP A 165 -4.00 17.29 -8.21
N LEU A 166 -4.01 17.30 -6.87
CA LEU A 166 -3.07 18.10 -6.10
C LEU A 166 -1.73 17.37 -6.06
N ARG A 167 -0.66 18.05 -6.45
CA ARG A 167 0.70 17.51 -6.30
C ARG A 167 0.98 17.39 -4.81
N SER A 168 1.27 16.18 -4.35
CA SER A 168 1.88 15.99 -3.04
C SER A 168 3.27 16.62 -3.09
N GLU A 169 3.51 17.66 -2.29
CA GLU A 169 4.86 18.20 -2.11
C GLU A 169 5.79 17.07 -1.67
N LYS A 170 6.98 17.05 -2.25
CA LYS A 170 7.92 15.93 -2.23
C LYS A 170 8.67 15.81 -0.92
#